data_AF-A0A919Q7S3-F1
#
_entry.id   AF-A0A919Q7S3-F1
#
_cell.length_a   1.000
_cell.length_b   1.000
_cell.length_c   1.000
_cell.angle_alpha   90.00
_cell.angle_beta   90.00
_cell.angle_gamma   90.00
#
_symmetry.space_group_name_H-M   'P 1'
#
loop_
_entity.id
_entity.type
_entity.pdbx_description
1 polymer ?
#
loop_
_entity_poly.entity_id
_entity_poly.type
_entity_poly.pdbx_seq_one_letter_code
_entity_poly.pdbx_strand_id
1 'polypeptide(L)'
;MEPFKRGLLACAVPGEPLYWLNRYHAGSRFDPLRVGGPGQPRWPGRAYPDGDYYVYLTSDLRLGTFGHPWEESLCVFGRDLLTEVEDDLTDLLGTVLRRGGRNIGNIWFFGPGRAHPFTK
;
A
#
# COMPACT_ATOMS: atom_id res chain seq x y z
N MET A 1 8.34 10.58 5.20
CA MET A 1 8.21 9.20 4.71
C MET A 1 6.73 8.94 4.50
N GLU A 2 6.32 8.28 3.42
CA GLU A 2 4.91 8.00 3.14
C GLU A 2 4.25 7.21 4.28
N PRO A 3 3.00 7.51 4.70
CA PRO A 3 2.38 6.87 5.87
C PRO A 3 2.43 5.34 5.85
N PHE A 4 2.18 4.73 4.68
CA PHE A 4 2.25 3.27 4.55
C PHE A 4 3.66 2.72 4.77
N LYS A 5 4.73 3.40 4.33
CA LYS A 5 6.12 2.96 4.54
C LYS A 5 6.49 3.05 6.01
N ARG A 6 6.03 4.11 6.68
CA ARG A 6 6.21 4.26 8.14
C ARG A 6 5.51 3.13 8.88
N GLY A 7 4.26 2.82 8.55
CA GLY A 7 3.53 1.71 9.17
C GLY A 7 4.18 0.35 8.92
N LEU A 8 4.60 0.07 7.69
CA LEU A 8 5.33 -1.17 7.37
C LEU A 8 6.65 -1.27 8.16
N LEU A 9 7.35 -0.15 8.37
CA LEU A 9 8.57 -0.11 9.17
C LEU A 9 8.27 -0.30 10.67
N ALA A 10 7.19 0.29 11.18
CA ALA A 10 6.76 0.14 12.56
C ALA A 10 6.36 -1.31 12.90
N CYS A 11 5.79 -2.03 11.93
CA CYS A 11 5.43 -3.45 12.06
C CYS A 11 6.55 -4.43 11.69
N ALA A 12 7.74 -3.94 11.31
CA ALA A 12 8.83 -4.79 10.86
C ALA A 12 9.45 -5.58 12.01
N VAL A 13 9.64 -6.88 11.79
CA VAL A 13 10.37 -7.75 12.70
C VAL A 13 11.81 -7.93 12.20
N PRO A 14 12.84 -7.79 13.06
CA PRO A 14 14.22 -8.01 12.65
C PRO A 14 14.43 -9.38 11.98
N GLY A 15 14.96 -9.37 10.75
CA GLY A 15 15.20 -10.58 9.96
C GLY A 15 13.98 -11.10 9.18
N GLU A 16 12.79 -10.53 9.36
CA GLU A 16 11.61 -10.85 8.55
C GLU A 16 11.64 -10.05 7.24
N PRO A 17 11.62 -10.70 6.08
CA PRO A 17 11.60 -9.99 4.81
C PRO A 17 10.22 -9.43 4.50
N LEU A 18 10.19 -8.26 3.85
CA LEU A 18 9.03 -7.76 3.14
C LEU A 18 9.16 -8.06 1.64
N TYR A 19 8.04 -8.38 1.02
CA TYR A 19 7.95 -8.58 -0.41
C TYR A 19 7.22 -7.40 -1.04
N TRP A 20 7.76 -6.92 -2.15
CA TRP A 20 7.08 -6.00 -3.05
C TRP A 20 6.87 -6.68 -4.40
N LEU A 21 5.62 -6.79 -4.85
CA LEU A 21 5.24 -7.46 -6.09
C LEU A 21 4.59 -6.47 -7.05
N ASN A 22 4.91 -6.62 -8.33
CA ASN A 22 4.23 -5.98 -9.45
C ASN A 22 3.78 -7.09 -10.42
N ARG A 23 2.54 -7.00 -10.91
CA ARG A 23 1.91 -8.02 -11.77
C ARG A 23 2.72 -8.40 -13.02
N TYR A 24 3.48 -7.48 -13.60
CA TYR A 24 4.24 -7.71 -14.85
C TYR A 24 5.75 -7.50 -14.71
N HIS A 25 6.23 -7.19 -13.50
CA HIS A 25 7.63 -6.90 -13.25
C HIS A 25 8.21 -7.78 -12.16
N ALA A 26 9.54 -7.92 -12.16
CA ALA A 26 10.25 -8.65 -11.11
C ALA A 26 9.93 -8.03 -9.74
N GLY A 27 9.43 -8.87 -8.84
CA GLY A 27 9.24 -8.50 -7.44
C GLY A 27 10.57 -8.32 -6.72
N SER A 28 10.51 -7.73 -5.53
CA SER A 28 11.66 -7.56 -4.64
C SER A 28 11.37 -8.20 -3.29
N ARG A 29 12.35 -8.96 -2.78
CA ARG A 29 12.42 -9.37 -1.38
C ARG A 29 13.47 -8.49 -0.69
N PHE A 30 13.13 -7.85 0.41
CA PHE A 30 14.04 -6.94 1.10
C PHE A 30 13.81 -6.91 2.61
N ASP A 31 14.82 -6.46 3.35
CA ASP A 31 14.71 -6.16 4.78
C ASP A 31 14.26 -4.69 4.95
N PRO A 32 13.05 -4.43 5.48
CA PRO A 32 12.53 -3.07 5.61
C PRO A 32 13.38 -2.20 6.55
N LEU A 33 14.14 -2.80 7.50
CA LEU A 33 15.01 -2.07 8.43
C LEU A 33 16.34 -1.64 7.78
N ARG A 34 16.63 -2.09 6.56
CA ARG A 34 17.92 -1.87 5.86
C ARG A 34 17.77 -1.07 4.55
N VAL A 35 16.64 -0.40 4.35
CA VAL A 35 16.37 0.40 3.15
C VAL A 35 15.82 1.79 3.50
N GLY A 36 16.08 2.78 2.63
CA GLY A 36 15.49 4.12 2.74
C GLY A 36 16.20 5.09 3.69
N GLY A 37 17.23 4.64 4.42
CA GLY A 37 18.11 5.50 5.22
C GLY A 37 19.35 6.04 4.45
N PRO A 38 20.11 6.98 5.03
CA PRO A 38 21.36 7.48 4.45
C PRO A 38 22.36 6.33 4.18
N GLY A 39 22.86 6.24 2.94
CA GLY A 39 23.80 5.18 2.53
C GLY A 39 23.18 3.79 2.35
N GLN A 40 21.87 3.62 2.55
CA GLN A 40 21.17 2.36 2.34
C GLN A 40 20.58 2.28 0.92
N PRO A 41 20.29 1.06 0.41
CA PRO A 41 19.51 0.90 -0.80
C PRO A 41 18.15 1.62 -0.70
N ARG A 42 17.62 2.04 -1.85
CA ARG A 42 16.31 2.68 -1.92
C ARG A 42 15.21 1.70 -1.49
N TRP A 43 14.19 2.22 -0.79
CA TRP A 43 12.96 1.47 -0.53
C TRP A 43 12.34 0.96 -1.85
N PRO A 44 12.18 -0.36 -2.04
CA PRO A 44 11.64 -0.91 -3.29
C PRO A 44 10.20 -0.51 -3.53
N GLY A 45 9.90 0.00 -4.73
CA GLY A 45 8.52 0.16 -5.20
C GLY A 45 7.70 1.33 -4.62
N ARG A 46 6.42 1.30 -5.00
CA ARG A 46 5.33 2.20 -4.57
C ARG A 46 4.16 1.33 -4.08
N ALA A 47 3.30 1.89 -3.23
CA ALA A 47 2.05 1.22 -2.83
C ALA A 47 0.84 1.74 -3.63
N TYR A 48 0.82 3.03 -3.95
CA TYR A 48 -0.27 3.61 -4.71
C TYR A 48 -0.14 3.25 -6.20
N PRO A 49 -1.24 2.79 -6.83
CA PRO A 49 -1.20 2.31 -8.20
C PRO A 49 -1.09 3.48 -9.19
N ASP A 50 -0.23 3.35 -10.20
CA ASP A 50 -0.01 4.32 -11.28
C ASP A 50 -0.37 3.74 -12.67
N GLY A 51 -1.22 2.72 -12.68
CA GLY A 51 -1.57 1.93 -13.84
C GLY A 51 -1.30 0.43 -13.64
N ASP A 52 -0.41 0.09 -12.71
CA ASP A 52 -0.08 -1.29 -12.30
C ASP A 52 -0.64 -1.67 -10.92
N TYR A 53 -0.82 -2.97 -10.71
CA TYR A 53 -1.07 -3.52 -9.39
C TYR A 53 0.23 -3.57 -8.59
N TYR A 54 0.17 -3.05 -7.35
CA TYR A 54 1.29 -3.11 -6.41
C TYR A 54 0.88 -3.80 -5.12
N VAL A 55 1.74 -4.70 -4.65
CA VAL A 55 1.51 -5.44 -3.40
C VAL A 55 2.74 -5.31 -2.50
N TYR A 56 2.54 -4.89 -1.25
CA TYR A 56 3.49 -5.17 -0.17
C TYR A 56 2.90 -6.26 0.71
N LEU A 57 3.70 -7.23 1.14
CA LEU A 57 3.24 -8.32 2.00
C LEU A 57 4.39 -8.94 2.79
N THR A 58 4.09 -9.39 4.01
CA THR A 58 4.94 -10.32 4.77
C THR A 58 4.84 -11.74 4.18
N SER A 59 5.84 -12.60 4.45
CA SER A 59 5.85 -13.98 3.94
C SER A 59 4.67 -14.83 4.38
N ASP A 60 4.12 -14.53 5.55
CA ASP A 60 2.98 -15.22 6.18
C ASP A 60 1.62 -14.61 5.81
N LEU A 61 1.59 -13.57 4.95
CA LEU A 61 0.39 -12.83 4.55
C LEU A 61 -0.35 -12.16 5.71
N ARG A 62 0.29 -11.99 6.88
CA ARG A 62 -0.29 -11.34 8.06
C ARG A 62 -0.68 -9.89 7.80
N LEU A 63 0.16 -9.15 7.09
CA LEU A 63 -0.04 -7.72 6.82
C LEU A 63 0.52 -7.30 5.48
N GLY A 64 0.04 -6.16 4.99
CA GLY A 64 0.48 -5.60 3.73
C GLY A 64 -0.49 -4.59 3.13
N THR A 65 -0.21 -4.26 1.87
CA THR A 65 -1.03 -3.34 1.07
C THR A 65 -1.28 -3.90 -0.32
N PHE A 66 -2.39 -3.52 -0.93
CA PHE A 66 -2.74 -3.86 -2.32
C PHE A 66 -3.30 -2.62 -3.03
N GLY A 67 -2.58 -2.10 -4.01
CA GLY A 67 -3.00 -0.97 -4.86
C GLY A 67 -3.74 -1.47 -6.10
N HIS A 68 -4.97 -0.99 -6.32
CA HIS A 68 -5.84 -1.37 -7.43
C HIS A 68 -6.05 -0.19 -8.40
N PRO A 69 -5.33 -0.09 -9.54
CA PRO A 69 -5.37 1.12 -10.38
C PRO A 69 -6.74 1.39 -10.99
N TRP A 70 -7.48 0.37 -11.41
CA TRP A 70 -8.82 0.58 -11.99
C TRP A 70 -9.88 1.05 -10.98
N GLU A 71 -9.62 0.87 -9.68
CA GLU A 71 -10.49 1.38 -8.62
C GLU A 71 -9.91 2.66 -7.98
N GLU A 72 -8.68 3.03 -8.37
CA GLU A 72 -7.89 4.10 -7.76
C GLU A 72 -7.87 3.97 -6.23
N SER A 73 -7.67 2.74 -5.74
CA SER A 73 -7.78 2.43 -4.32
C SER A 73 -6.53 1.75 -3.76
N LEU A 74 -6.33 1.94 -2.45
CA LEU A 74 -5.32 1.25 -1.66
C LEU A 74 -6.03 0.44 -0.57
N CYS A 75 -5.91 -0.88 -0.66
CA CYS A 75 -6.29 -1.78 0.43
C CYS A 75 -5.11 -1.92 1.39
N VAL A 76 -5.38 -1.83 2.69
CA VAL A 76 -4.42 -2.10 3.77
C VAL A 76 -4.99 -3.22 4.63
N PHE A 77 -4.16 -4.21 4.96
CA PHE A 77 -4.57 -5.35 5.77
C PHE A 77 -3.52 -5.70 6.83
N GLY A 78 -3.98 -6.42 7.86
CA GLY A 78 -3.22 -6.69 9.07
C GLY A 78 -3.57 -5.69 10.17
N ARG A 79 -3.93 -6.19 11.36
CA ARG A 79 -4.42 -5.36 12.47
C ARG A 79 -3.37 -4.37 12.95
N ASP A 80 -2.13 -4.82 13.08
CA ASP A 80 -1.02 -3.98 13.54
C ASP A 80 -0.76 -2.86 12.53
N LEU A 81 -0.70 -3.18 11.23
CA LEU A 81 -0.50 -2.18 10.19
C LEU A 81 -1.64 -1.17 10.15
N LEU A 82 -2.90 -1.61 10.21
CA LEU A 82 -4.06 -0.71 10.27
C LEU A 82 -3.98 0.25 11.46
N THR A 83 -3.60 -0.25 12.63
CA THR A 83 -3.42 0.59 13.84
C THR A 83 -2.42 1.71 13.61
N GLU A 84 -1.37 1.46 12.81
CA GLU A 84 -0.31 2.42 12.53
C GLU A 84 -0.65 3.46 11.46
N VAL A 85 -1.61 3.20 10.56
CA VAL A 85 -1.77 4.02 9.34
C VAL A 85 -3.18 4.45 9.02
N GLU A 86 -4.20 3.94 9.70
CA GLU A 86 -5.60 4.16 9.31
C GLU A 86 -5.98 5.64 9.28
N ASP A 87 -5.67 6.39 10.33
CA ASP A 87 -6.02 7.81 10.43
C ASP A 87 -5.25 8.62 9.37
N ASP A 88 -3.92 8.45 9.30
CA ASP A 88 -3.07 9.14 8.33
C ASP A 88 -3.48 8.87 6.87
N LEU A 89 -3.87 7.64 6.55
CA LEU A 89 -4.32 7.29 5.19
C LEU A 89 -5.73 7.77 4.91
N THR A 90 -6.60 7.83 5.91
CA THR A 90 -7.95 8.42 5.76
C THR A 90 -7.83 9.92 5.51
N ASP A 91 -6.94 10.61 6.21
CA ASP A 91 -6.66 12.03 5.99
C ASP A 91 -6.04 12.28 4.61
N LEU A 92 -5.15 11.39 4.14
CA LEU A 92 -4.45 11.54 2.87
C LEU A 92 -5.29 11.14 1.64
N LEU A 93 -6.01 10.01 1.71
CA LEU A 93 -6.72 9.40 0.59
C LEU A 93 -8.23 9.67 0.61
N GLY A 94 -8.75 10.14 1.74
CA GLY A 94 -10.17 10.43 1.94
C GLY A 94 -10.99 9.20 2.32
N THR A 95 -12.21 9.13 1.77
CA THR A 95 -13.25 8.20 2.22
C THR A 95 -12.83 6.74 2.08
N VAL A 96 -12.90 5.99 3.19
CA VAL A 96 -12.70 4.55 3.21
C VAL A 96 -13.73 3.84 2.32
N LEU A 97 -13.26 3.04 1.36
CA LEU A 97 -14.15 2.31 0.44
C LEU A 97 -14.80 1.08 1.06
N ARG A 98 -14.01 0.31 1.83
CA ARG A 98 -14.40 -0.98 2.37
C ARG A 98 -13.80 -1.22 3.76
N ARG A 99 -14.51 -2.02 4.57
CA ARG A 99 -14.04 -2.59 5.84
C ARG A 99 -14.30 -4.09 5.82
N GLY A 100 -13.26 -4.90 6.08
CA GLY A 100 -13.39 -6.37 6.04
C GLY A 100 -13.91 -6.91 4.71
N GLY A 101 -13.53 -6.28 3.60
CA GLY A 101 -13.99 -6.64 2.24
C GLY A 101 -15.41 -6.18 1.88
N ARG A 102 -16.14 -5.51 2.79
CA ARG A 102 -17.50 -5.03 2.54
C ARG A 102 -17.49 -3.53 2.27
N ASN A 103 -18.26 -3.10 1.27
CA ASN A 103 -18.51 -1.68 1.02
C ASN A 103 -19.25 -1.08 2.23
N ILE A 104 -18.87 0.12 2.67
CA ILE A 104 -19.42 0.78 3.87
C ILE A 104 -20.58 1.74 3.59
N GLY A 105 -21.24 1.61 2.43
CA GLY A 105 -22.37 2.46 2.01
C GLY A 105 -22.01 3.49 0.95
N ASN A 106 -20.81 3.41 0.37
CA ASN A 106 -20.40 4.29 -0.72
C ASN A 106 -20.96 3.79 -2.05
N ILE A 107 -21.74 4.63 -2.74
CA ILE A 107 -22.24 4.37 -4.09
C ILE A 107 -21.22 4.92 -5.09
N TRP A 108 -20.59 4.03 -5.86
CA TRP A 108 -19.62 4.41 -6.89
C TRP A 108 -20.18 4.11 -8.28
N PHE A 109 -20.04 5.09 -9.18
CA PHE A 109 -20.29 4.90 -10.61
C PHE A 109 -18.95 4.72 -11.32
N PHE A 110 -18.76 3.55 -11.94
CA PHE A 110 -17.60 3.28 -12.79
C PHE A 110 -17.95 3.61 -14.26
N GLY A 111 -17.14 4.42 -14.94
CA GLY A 111 -17.37 4.82 -16.33
C GLY A 111 -16.40 5.91 -16.83
N PRO A 112 -16.32 6.15 -18.14
CA PRO A 112 -15.28 6.95 -18.81
C PRO A 112 -15.50 8.47 -18.65
N GLY A 113 -15.59 8.94 -17.40
CA GLY A 113 -15.95 10.33 -17.08
C GLY A 113 -15.13 11.01 -15.99
N ARG A 114 -14.11 10.36 -15.41
CA ARG A 114 -13.17 11.05 -14.52
C ARG A 114 -11.93 11.46 -15.31
N ALA A 115 -11.74 12.77 -15.46
CA ALA A 115 -10.44 13.32 -15.82
C ALA A 115 -9.41 12.86 -14.78
N HIS A 116 -8.33 12.21 -15.22
CA HIS A 116 -7.22 11.78 -14.37
C HIS A 116 -6.71 12.95 -13.52
N PRO A 117 -6.82 12.91 -12.18
CA PRO A 117 -6.31 13.98 -11.33
C PRO A 117 -4.78 13.93 -11.15
N PHE A 118 -4.10 12.91 -11.70
CA PHE A 118 -2.66 12.72 -11.55
C PHE A 118 -1.95 12.62 -12.90
N THR A 119 -2.11 13.68 -13.71
CA THR A 119 -1.12 14.04 -14.72
C THR A 119 -0.42 15.32 -14.25
N LYS A 120 0.71 15.15 -13.55
CA LYS A 120 1.76 16.16 -13.46
C LYS A 120 3.12 15.47 -13.55
#